data_AF-A0A199AUS7-F1
#
_entry.id   AF-A0A199AUS7-F1
#
_cell.length_a   1.000
_cell.length_b   1.000
_cell.length_c   1.000
_cell.angle_alpha   90.00
_cell.angle_beta   90.00
_cell.angle_gamma   90.00
#
_symmetry.space_group_name_H-M   'P 1'
#
loop_
_entity.id
_entity.type
_entity.pdbx_description
1 polymer ?
#
loop_
_entity_poly.entity_id
_entity_poly.type
_entity_poly.pdbx_seq_one_letter_code
_entity_poly.pdbx_strand_id
1 'polypeptide(L)'
;MIRRVLRAPVVLGWLLWNVVLSSVALAKEAVTPGPIGTPVLVRYPMRCRTDVEITALAWAITVTPGTLVTVIGDDEMWVHVVLGGPRQEMIELLGQTEDRVLSVLRGEDE
;
A
#
# COMPACT_ATOMS: atom_id res chain seq x y z
N MET A 1 13.72 -19.79 -5.93
CA MET A 1 14.50 -19.00 -4.94
C MET A 1 15.30 -17.85 -5.57
N ILE A 2 16.18 -18.10 -6.55
CA ILE A 2 17.01 -17.06 -7.23
C ILE A 2 16.18 -15.89 -7.80
N ARG A 3 15.04 -16.17 -8.44
CA ARG A 3 14.15 -15.12 -9.00
C ARG A 3 13.45 -14.25 -7.93
N ARG A 4 13.20 -14.76 -6.72
CA ARG A 4 12.64 -13.98 -5.59
C ARG A 4 13.65 -12.94 -5.10
N VAL A 5 14.90 -13.37 -4.90
CA VAL A 5 16.01 -12.49 -4.49
C VAL A 5 16.31 -11.42 -5.54
N LEU A 6 16.14 -11.74 -6.82
CA LEU A 6 16.29 -10.76 -7.91
C LEU A 6 15.14 -9.73 -7.99
N ARG A 7 13.89 -10.10 -7.62
CA ARG A 7 12.74 -9.18 -7.63
C ARG A 7 12.66 -8.30 -6.38
N ALA A 8 13.14 -8.78 -5.24
CA ALA A 8 13.17 -8.02 -3.99
C ALA A 8 13.76 -6.60 -4.11
N PRO A 9 14.96 -6.39 -4.70
CA PRO A 9 15.52 -5.04 -4.85
C PRO A 9 14.71 -4.17 -5.81
N VAL A 10 14.07 -4.75 -6.83
CA VAL A 10 13.21 -4.00 -7.77
C VAL A 10 11.94 -3.52 -7.06
N VAL A 11 11.29 -4.40 -6.30
CA VAL A 11 10.09 -4.04 -5.52
C VAL A 11 10.44 -3.04 -4.43
N LEU A 12 11.57 -3.22 -3.75
CA LEU A 12 12.06 -2.26 -2.75
C LEU A 12 12.35 -0.89 -3.38
N GLY A 13 13.03 -0.85 -4.52
CA GLY A 13 13.30 0.40 -5.24
C GLY A 13 12.02 1.12 -5.66
N TRP A 14 11.01 0.39 -6.12
CA TRP A 14 9.70 0.97 -6.40
C TRP A 14 8.97 1.47 -5.15
N LEU A 15 9.04 0.72 -4.04
CA LEU A 15 8.41 1.15 -2.79
C LEU A 15 9.05 2.46 -2.30
N LEU A 16 10.38 2.55 -2.31
CA LEU A 16 11.11 3.77 -1.97
C LEU A 16 10.74 4.93 -2.89
N TRP A 17 10.60 4.66 -4.19
CA TRP A 17 10.16 5.66 -5.15
C TRP A 17 8.75 6.20 -4.82
N ASN A 18 7.80 5.31 -4.54
CA ASN A 18 6.46 5.70 -4.11
C ASN A 18 6.47 6.48 -2.80
N VAL A 19 7.28 6.07 -1.82
CA VAL A 19 7.44 6.80 -0.56
C VAL A 19 7.87 8.24 -0.82
N VAL A 20 8.84 8.46 -1.71
CA VAL A 20 9.28 9.82 -2.08
C VAL A 20 8.17 10.59 -2.78
N LEU A 21 7.53 10.02 -3.81
CA LEU A 21 6.46 10.70 -4.55
C LEU A 21 5.27 11.05 -3.67
N SER A 22 4.79 10.10 -2.86
CA SER A 22 3.68 10.32 -1.94
C SER A 22 4.04 11.30 -0.83
N SER A 23 5.30 11.31 -0.35
CA SER A 23 5.76 12.32 0.60
C SER A 23 5.66 13.73 0.01
N VAL A 24 6.11 13.90 -1.24
CA VAL A 24 6.07 15.20 -1.93
C VAL A 24 4.62 15.65 -2.16
N ALA A 25 3.75 14.75 -2.61
CA ALA A 25 2.32 15.05 -2.80
C ALA A 25 1.65 15.47 -1.48
N LEU A 26 1.87 14.70 -0.41
CA LEU A 26 1.32 14.99 0.91
C LEU A 26 1.88 16.30 1.49
N ALA A 27 3.19 16.53 1.36
CA ALA A 27 3.82 17.76 1.82
C ALA A 27 3.26 18.99 1.09
N LYS A 28 3.05 18.90 -0.23
CA LYS A 28 2.45 19.97 -1.02
C LYS A 28 1.03 20.32 -0.54
N GLU A 29 0.19 19.32 -0.30
CA GLU A 29 -1.15 19.53 0.24
C GLU A 29 -1.12 20.08 1.67
N ALA A 30 -0.19 19.61 2.51
CA ALA A 30 -0.06 20.09 3.89
C ALA A 30 0.38 21.55 4.00
N VAL A 31 1.18 22.07 3.05
CA VAL A 31 1.60 23.49 3.03
C VAL A 31 0.64 24.40 2.28
N THR A 32 -0.28 23.85 1.49
CA THR A 32 -1.27 24.63 0.75
C THR A 32 -2.40 25.03 1.71
N PRO A 33 -2.76 26.32 1.80
CA PRO A 33 -3.87 26.75 2.66
C PRO A 33 -5.19 26.13 2.21
N GLY A 34 -5.87 25.39 3.10
CA GLY A 34 -7.16 24.77 2.84
C GLY A 34 -7.31 23.39 3.51
N PRO A 35 -8.40 22.66 3.23
CA PRO A 35 -8.54 21.26 3.61
C PRO A 35 -7.48 20.39 2.94
N ILE A 36 -6.86 19.47 3.70
CA ILE A 36 -5.86 18.54 3.17
C ILE A 36 -6.57 17.36 2.52
N GLY A 37 -6.53 17.31 1.18
CA GLY A 37 -7.10 16.20 0.40
C GLY A 37 -8.60 15.94 0.66
N THR A 38 -9.04 14.74 0.30
CA THR A 38 -10.39 14.23 0.62
C THR A 38 -10.23 12.89 1.33
N PRO A 39 -10.11 12.88 2.67
CA PRO A 39 -9.81 11.66 3.39
C PRO A 39 -10.92 10.62 3.24
N VAL A 40 -10.56 9.37 2.99
CA VAL A 40 -11.50 8.25 2.86
C VAL A 40 -11.04 7.06 3.69
N LEU A 41 -12.01 6.26 4.12
CA LEU A 41 -11.74 4.97 4.75
C LEU A 41 -12.17 3.85 3.79
N VAL A 42 -11.22 3.03 3.39
CA VAL A 42 -11.38 2.00 2.35
C VAL A 42 -11.36 0.63 2.99
N ARG A 43 -12.46 -0.10 2.83
CA ARG A 43 -12.52 -1.54 3.11
C ARG A 43 -11.91 -2.29 1.95
N TYR A 44 -10.71 -2.83 2.15
CA TYR A 44 -9.92 -3.54 1.15
C TYR A 44 -9.96 -5.06 1.40
N PRO A 45 -10.55 -5.85 0.48
CA PRO A 45 -10.51 -7.31 0.56
C PRO A 45 -9.11 -7.81 0.19
N MET A 46 -8.41 -8.42 1.13
CA MET A 46 -7.02 -8.88 0.93
C MET A 46 -6.96 -10.33 0.44
N ARG A 47 -5.94 -10.66 -0.34
CA ARG A 47 -5.60 -12.00 -0.84
C ARG A 47 -4.48 -12.66 -0.03
N CYS A 48 -3.88 -11.94 0.91
CA CYS A 48 -2.91 -12.48 1.88
C CYS A 48 -3.51 -13.66 2.67
N ARG A 49 -2.73 -14.72 2.86
CA ARG A 49 -3.14 -15.97 3.52
C ARG A 49 -2.35 -16.25 4.80
N THR A 50 -1.23 -15.57 5.02
CA THR A 50 -0.34 -15.79 6.17
C THR A 50 -0.07 -14.49 6.91
N ASP A 51 0.21 -14.58 8.21
CA ASP A 51 0.53 -13.42 9.05
C ASP A 51 1.71 -12.60 8.51
N VAL A 52 2.69 -13.27 7.88
CA VAL A 52 3.84 -12.60 7.26
C VAL A 52 3.41 -11.78 6.05
N GLU A 53 2.52 -12.31 5.20
CA GLU A 53 1.98 -11.58 4.05
C GLU A 53 1.12 -10.39 4.49
N ILE A 54 0.22 -10.61 5.46
CA ILE A 54 -0.64 -9.57 6.01
C ILE A 54 0.21 -8.45 6.63
N THR A 55 1.22 -8.81 7.42
CA THR A 55 2.13 -7.85 8.06
C THR A 55 2.92 -7.06 7.02
N ALA A 56 3.48 -7.74 6.01
CA ALA A 56 4.24 -7.08 4.96
C ALA A 56 3.38 -6.13 4.12
N LEU A 57 2.14 -6.53 3.80
CA LEU A 57 1.18 -5.66 3.11
C LEU A 57 0.82 -4.45 3.97
N ALA A 58 0.44 -4.67 5.22
CA ALA A 58 0.06 -3.60 6.13
C ALA A 58 1.20 -2.58 6.34
N TRP A 59 2.44 -3.08 6.44
CA TRP A 59 3.63 -2.25 6.52
C TRP A 59 3.90 -1.47 5.23
N ALA A 60 3.82 -2.12 4.06
CA ALA A 60 4.03 -1.47 2.77
C ALA A 60 2.99 -0.37 2.48
N ILE A 61 1.75 -0.58 2.90
CA ILE A 61 0.71 0.46 2.86
C ILE A 61 1.11 1.58 3.83
N THR A 62 1.27 1.28 5.12
CA THR A 62 1.50 2.31 6.15
C THR A 62 2.78 3.14 5.92
N VAL A 63 3.83 2.56 5.37
CA VAL A 63 5.07 3.30 5.05
C VAL A 63 4.88 4.26 3.87
N THR A 64 3.88 4.02 3.02
CA THR A 64 3.53 4.90 1.90
C THR A 64 2.76 6.11 2.46
N PRO A 65 3.38 7.32 2.44
CA PRO A 65 2.79 8.51 3.03
C PRO A 65 1.40 8.80 2.49
N GLY A 66 0.50 9.24 3.37
CA GLY A 66 -0.89 9.51 3.02
C GLY A 66 -1.80 8.28 3.09
N THR A 67 -1.29 7.13 3.55
CA THR A 67 -2.12 5.96 3.87
C THR A 67 -1.78 5.39 5.26
N LEU A 68 -2.75 4.72 5.89
CA LEU A 68 -2.61 4.08 7.20
C LEU A 68 -3.56 2.88 7.30
N VAL A 69 -3.04 1.71 7.67
CA VAL A 69 -3.90 0.58 8.03
C VAL A 69 -4.45 0.79 9.45
N THR A 70 -5.77 0.75 9.59
CA THR A 70 -6.47 1.03 10.85
C THR A 70 -6.98 -0.22 11.56
N VAL A 71 -7.50 -1.18 10.79
CA VAL A 71 -8.04 -2.44 11.30
C VAL A 71 -7.64 -3.55 10.33
N ILE A 72 -7.24 -4.69 10.88
CA ILE A 72 -6.96 -5.92 10.14
C ILE A 72 -7.98 -6.96 10.63
N GLY A 73 -8.81 -7.46 9.71
CA GLY A 73 -9.70 -8.59 9.93
C GLY A 73 -9.17 -9.85 9.24
N ASP A 74 -10.01 -10.88 9.15
CA ASP A 74 -9.61 -12.18 8.60
C ASP A 74 -9.40 -12.14 7.07
N ASP A 75 -10.35 -11.54 6.34
CA ASP A 75 -10.32 -11.47 4.86
C ASP A 75 -10.22 -10.03 4.32
N GLU A 76 -10.18 -9.04 5.20
CA GLU A 76 -10.17 -7.62 4.82
C GLU A 76 -9.39 -6.74 5.78
N MET A 77 -8.90 -5.61 5.29
CA MET A 77 -8.34 -4.55 6.10
C MET A 77 -8.95 -3.20 5.77
N TRP A 78 -8.99 -2.32 6.77
CA TRP A 78 -9.49 -0.98 6.65
C TRP A 78 -8.32 0.00 6.56
N VAL A 79 -8.25 0.72 5.44
CA VAL A 79 -7.16 1.65 5.15
C VAL A 79 -7.70 3.07 5.12
N HIS A 80 -7.13 3.93 5.95
CA HIS A 80 -7.35 5.36 5.89
C HIS A 80 -6.42 5.96 4.83
N VAL A 81 -6.98 6.70 3.87
CA VAL A 81 -6.24 7.39 2.82
C VAL A 81 -6.50 8.88 2.96
N VAL A 82 -5.44 9.66 3.19
CA VAL A 82 -5.51 11.12 3.42
C VAL A 82 -5.83 11.83 2.11
N LEU A 83 -5.09 11.51 1.06
CA LEU A 83 -5.32 12.01 -0.30
C LEU A 83 -6.24 11.03 -1.04
N GLY A 84 -7.47 10.92 -0.55
CA GLY A 84 -8.45 9.99 -1.09
C GLY A 84 -9.04 10.41 -2.43
N GLY A 85 -9.71 9.45 -3.07
CA GLY A 85 -10.36 9.59 -4.36
C GLY A 85 -11.50 8.58 -4.52
N PRO A 86 -11.96 8.34 -5.76
CA PRO A 86 -12.97 7.33 -6.04
C PRO A 86 -12.59 5.97 -5.44
N ARG A 87 -13.54 5.31 -4.77
CA ARG A 87 -13.31 4.04 -4.05
C ARG A 87 -12.57 2.99 -4.89
N GLN A 88 -12.92 2.89 -6.17
CA GLN A 88 -12.36 1.90 -7.08
C GLN A 88 -10.86 2.12 -7.32
N GLU A 89 -10.44 3.36 -7.52
CA GLU A 89 -9.03 3.73 -7.68
C GLU A 89 -8.23 3.40 -6.41
N MET A 90 -8.82 3.63 -5.23
CA MET A 90 -8.16 3.29 -3.97
C MET A 90 -7.96 1.78 -3.82
N ILE A 91 -8.96 0.97 -4.21
CA ILE A 91 -8.84 -0.48 -4.18
C ILE A 91 -7.78 -0.97 -5.15
N GLU A 92 -7.71 -0.39 -6.35
CA GLU A 92 -6.68 -0.73 -7.33
C GLU A 92 -5.27 -0.39 -6.85
N LEU A 93 -5.11 0.75 -6.19
CA LEU A 93 -3.82 1.16 -5.61
C LEU A 93 -3.36 0.20 -4.50
N LEU A 94 -4.27 -0.21 -3.62
CA LEU A 94 -3.99 -1.21 -2.58
C LEU A 94 -3.71 -2.59 -3.20
N GLY A 95 -4.44 -2.96 -4.26
CA GLY A 95 -4.23 -4.17 -5.05
C GLY A 95 -2.85 -4.25 -5.68
N GLN A 96 -2.37 -3.16 -6.28
CA GLN A 96 -1.02 -3.09 -6.84
C GLN A 96 0.06 -3.25 -5.76
N THR A 97 -0.17 -2.69 -4.58
CA THR A 97 0.75 -2.83 -3.45
C THR A 97 0.81 -4.29 -2.98
N GLU A 98 -0.35 -4.94 -2.88
CA GLU A 98 -0.44 -6.36 -2.55
C GLU A 98 0.22 -7.25 -3.60
N ASP A 99 -0.01 -7.00 -4.89
CA ASP A 99 0.63 -7.76 -5.98
C ASP A 99 2.16 -7.70 -5.87
N ARG A 100 2.71 -6.52 -5.55
CA ARG A 100 4.15 -6.32 -5.37
C ARG A 100 4.67 -7.10 -4.17
N VAL A 101 4.00 -7.00 -3.02
CA VAL A 101 4.37 -7.71 -1.79
C VAL A 101 4.34 -9.22 -2.01
N LEU A 102 3.24 -9.74 -2.57
CA LEU A 102 3.06 -11.17 -2.83
C LEU A 102 4.05 -11.68 -3.89
N SER A 103 4.42 -10.87 -4.88
CA SER A 103 5.44 -11.26 -5.88
C SER A 103 6.80 -11.59 -5.27
N VAL A 104 7.13 -10.98 -4.11
CA VAL A 104 8.37 -11.24 -3.36
C VAL A 104 8.20 -12.43 -2.42
N LEU A 105 7.08 -12.51 -1.71
CA LEU A 105 6.85 -13.52 -0.68
C LEU A 105 6.49 -14.90 -1.25
N ARG A 106 5.55 -14.95 -2.21
CA ARG A 106 5.09 -16.21 -2.83
C ARG A 106 5.97 -16.65 -4.00
N GLY A 107 6.49 -15.74 -4.82
CA GLY A 107 6.98 -16.14 -6.15
C GLY A 107 5.86 -16.79 -6.98
N GLU A 108 6.08 -17.07 -8.27
CA GLU A 108 5.05 -17.66 -9.15
C GLU A 108 4.81 -19.16 -8.87
N ASP A 109 4.30 -19.48 -7.69
CA ASP A 109 3.69 -20.78 -7.41
C ASP A 109 2.22 -20.55 -7.00
N GLU A 110 1.43 -19.98 -7.93
CA GLU A 110 -0.03 -20.16 -8.13
C GLU A 110 -0.51 -19.29 -9.31
#